data_AF-I8W4I4-F1
#
_entry.id   AF-I8W4I4-F1
#
_cell.length_a   1.000
_cell.length_b   1.000
_cell.length_c   1.000
_cell.angle_alpha   90.00
_cell.angle_beta   90.00
_cell.angle_gamma   90.00
#
_symmetry.space_group_name_H-M   'P 1'
#
loop_
_entity.id
_entity.type
_entity.pdbx_description
1 polymer ?
#
loop_
_entity_poly.entity_id
_entity_poly.type
_entity_poly.pdbx_seq_one_letter_code
_entity_poly.pdbx_strand_id
1 'polypeptide(L)' 'MYSYNDFERLFLRYKLEGIPAGVSIEKFCMSNKVPNNLFFKWYKDTRKKIVPVQVLGAPSPESEMPESPSPIPE' A
#
# COMPACT_ATOMS: atom_id res chain seq x y z
N MET A 1 -17.88 14.75 8.47
CA MET A 1 -18.21 13.57 7.65
C MET A 1 -17.03 13.32 6.72
N TYR A 2 -16.51 12.10 6.60
CA TYR A 2 -15.37 11.83 5.71
C TYR A 2 -15.80 11.89 4.24
N SER A 3 -15.06 12.64 3.44
CA SER A 3 -15.23 12.71 1.98
C SER A 3 -14.37 11.64 1.28
N TYR A 4 -14.62 11.42 -0.01
CA TYR A 4 -13.78 10.55 -0.84
C TYR A 4 -12.31 10.99 -0.82
N ASN A 5 -12.04 12.31 -0.90
CA ASN A 5 -10.69 12.87 -0.87
C ASN A 5 -9.97 12.61 0.46
N ASP A 6 -10.70 12.57 1.58
CA ASP A 6 -10.09 12.29 2.88
C ASP A 6 -9.53 10.88 2.94
N PHE A 7 -10.28 9.90 2.41
CA PHE A 7 -9.83 8.52 2.35
C PHE A 7 -8.70 8.31 1.33
N GLU A 8 -8.71 9.02 0.21
CA GLU A 8 -7.64 8.94 -0.78
C GLU A 8 -6.31 9.44 -0.21
N ARG A 9 -6.33 10.60 0.48
CA ARG A 9 -5.14 11.13 1.17
C ARG A 9 -4.67 10.20 2.28
N LEU A 10 -5.60 9.65 3.07
CA LEU A 10 -5.28 8.67 4.10
C LEU A 10 -4.59 7.43 3.51
N PHE A 11 -5.13 6.90 2.41
CA PHE A 11 -4.59 5.72 1.76
C PHE A 11 -3.21 5.98 1.13
N LEU A 12 -3.01 7.14 0.51
CA LEU A 12 -1.70 7.53 0.00
C LEU A 12 -0.67 7.61 1.13
N ARG A 13 -1.03 8.24 2.26
CA ARG A 13 -0.16 8.29 3.45
C ARG A 13 0.11 6.90 4.01
N TYR A 14 -0.89 6.04 4.09
CA TYR A 14 -0.70 4.65 4.50
C TYR A 14 0.32 3.93 3.61
N LYS A 15 0.26 4.11 2.28
CA LYS A 15 1.24 3.51 1.37
C LYS A 15 2.66 4.02 1.59
N LEU A 16 2.82 5.31 1.92
CA LEU A 16 4.13 5.96 2.07
C LEU A 16 4.73 5.81 3.48
N GLU A 17 3.90 5.73 4.52
CA GLU A 17 4.35 5.74 5.93
C GLU A 17 3.97 4.45 6.65
N GLY A 18 2.73 3.97 6.46
CA GLY A 18 2.20 2.81 7.17
C GLY A 18 2.84 1.49 6.74
N ILE A 19 2.92 1.25 5.42
CA ILE A 19 3.54 0.06 4.84
C ILE A 19 5.02 -0.08 5.24
N PRO A 20 5.90 0.93 5.04
CA PRO A 20 7.31 0.79 5.42
C PRO A 20 7.52 0.70 6.93
N ALA A 21 6.60 1.24 7.75
CA ALA A 21 6.63 1.08 9.20
C ALA A 21 6.04 -0.27 9.68
N GLY A 22 5.60 -1.16 8.78
CA GLY A 22 4.98 -2.44 9.13
C GLY A 22 3.65 -2.31 9.89
N VAL A 23 2.98 -1.16 9.78
CA VAL A 23 1.71 -0.89 10.46
C VAL A 23 0.57 -1.45 9.60
N SER A 24 -0.34 -2.22 10.21
CA SER A 24 -1.53 -2.68 9.50
C SER A 24 -2.47 -1.52 9.17
N ILE A 25 -3.16 -1.58 8.03
CA ILE A 25 -4.15 -0.57 7.64
C ILE A 25 -5.20 -0.31 8.73
N GLU A 26 -5.58 -1.35 9.47
CA GLU A 26 -6.55 -1.25 10.56
C GLU A 26 -6.03 -0.39 11.71
N LYS A 27 -4.78 -0.62 12.14
CA LYS A 27 -4.11 0.22 13.15
C LYS A 27 -3.91 1.64 12.64
N PHE A 28 -3.52 1.81 11.38
CA PHE A 28 -3.33 3.12 10.77
C PHE A 28 -4.63 3.93 10.76
N CYS A 29 -5.75 3.32 10.36
CA CYS A 29 -7.08 3.94 10.41
C CYS A 29 -7.46 4.33 11.84
N MET A 30 -7.25 3.45 12.83
CA MET A 30 -7.52 3.75 14.24
C MET A 30 -6.71 4.95 14.75
N SER A 31 -5.40 4.99 14.47
CA SER A 31 -4.53 6.12 14.83
C SER A 31 -4.95 7.44 14.19
N ASN A 32 -5.54 7.38 12.99
CA ASN A 32 -6.07 8.55 12.28
C ASN A 32 -7.56 8.84 12.59
N LYS A 33 -8.16 8.17 13.58
CA LYS A 33 -9.57 8.32 14.00
C LYS A 33 -10.58 8.02 12.88
N VAL A 34 -10.20 7.15 11.95
CA VAL A 34 -11.04 6.73 10.82
C VAL A 34 -11.75 5.42 11.19
N PRO A 35 -13.10 5.39 11.19
CA PRO A 35 -13.84 4.16 11.41
C PRO A 35 -13.55 3.14 10.29
N ASN A 36 -13.09 1.94 10.66
CA ASN A 36 -12.68 0.90 9.71
C ASN A 36 -13.77 0.56 8.68
N ASN A 37 -15.04 0.51 9.08
CA ASN A 37 -16.17 0.23 8.18
C ASN A 37 -16.26 1.24 7.02
N LEU A 38 -15.99 2.52 7.30
CA LEU A 38 -16.06 3.56 6.27
C LEU A 38 -14.89 3.46 5.30
N PHE A 39 -13.68 3.29 5.83
CA PHE A 39 -12.49 3.10 4.99
C PHE A 39 -12.62 1.85 4.13
N PHE A 40 -13.10 0.74 4.69
CA PHE A 40 -13.25 -0.51 3.95
C PHE A 40 -14.29 -0.42 2.83
N LYS A 41 -15.40 0.30 3.06
CA LYS A 41 -16.37 0.61 2.00
C LYS A 41 -15.72 1.41 0.88
N TRP A 42 -15.06 2.51 1.22
CA TRP A 42 -14.34 3.35 0.25
C TRP A 42 -13.26 2.56 -0.51
N TYR A 43 -12.48 1.71 0.17
CA TYR A 43 -11.41 0.92 -0.43
C TYR A 43 -11.96 -0.09 -1.44
N LYS A 44 -13.08 -0.76 -1.14
CA LYS A 44 -13.76 -1.66 -2.08
C LYS A 44 -14.26 -0.95 -3.33
N ASP A 45 -14.82 0.24 -3.17
CA ASP A 45 -15.34 1.03 -4.29
C ASP A 45 -14.20 1.60 -5.15
N THR A 46 -13.09 1.98 -4.51
CA THR A 46 -11.93 2.60 -5.17
C THR A 46 -11.03 1.57 -5.85
N ARG A 47 -10.76 0.42 -5.23
CA ARG A 47 -9.90 -0.63 -5.81
C ARG A 47 -10.46 -1.24 -7.10
N LYS A 48 -11.78 -1.13 -7.32
CA LYS A 48 -12.43 -1.52 -8.59
C LYS A 48 -12.22 -0.51 -9.72
N LYS A 49 -11.90 0.74 -9.38
CA LYS A 49 -11.65 1.84 -10.32
C LYS A 49 -10.17 2.01 -10.65
N ILE A 50 -9.28 1.59 -9.77
CA ILE A 50 -7.84 1.65 -9.99
C ILE A 50 -7.47 0.58 -11.03
N VAL A 51 -7.23 1.01 -12.26
CA VAL A 51 -6.67 0.18 -13.33
C VAL A 51 -5.14 0.25 -13.23
N PRO A 52 -4.42 -0.88 -13.16
CA PRO A 52 -2.96 -0.86 -13.21
C PRO A 52 -2.53 -0.30 -14.56
N VAL A 53 -1.83 0.84 -14.53
CA VAL A 53 -1.20 1.41 -15.73
C VAL A 53 0.20 0.82 -15.82
N GLN A 54 0.45 0.04 -16.86
CA GLN A 54 1.80 -0.38 -17.20
C GLN A 54 2.50 0.78 -17.90
N VAL A 55 3.60 1.26 -17.32
CA VAL A 55 4.46 2.26 -17.96
C VAL A 55 5.50 1.51 -18.78
N LEU A 56 5.57 1.78 -20.09
CA LEU A 56 6.56 1.17 -20.96
C LEU A 56 7.97 1.55 -20.49
N GLY A 57 8.77 0.55 -20.11
CA GLY A 57 10.14 0.74 -19.60
C GLY A 57 10.28 0.79 -18.07
N ALA A 58 9.20 0.62 -17.30
CA ALA A 58 9.34 0.43 -15.86
C ALA A 58 10.09 -0.89 -15.56
N PRO A 59 11.04 -0.90 -14.61
CA PRO A 59 11.70 -2.14 -14.20
C PRO A 59 10.63 -3.12 -13.70
N SER A 60 10.68 -4.36 -14.20
CA SER A 60 9.76 -5.41 -13.76
C SER A 60 9.95 -5.63 -12.25
N PRO A 61 8.87 -5.73 -11.45
CA PRO A 61 8.96 -6.00 -10.02
C PRO A 61 9.54 -7.40 -9.70
N GLU A 62 9.84 -8.21 -10.71
CA GLU A 62 10.46 -9.53 -10.56
C GLU A 62 11.97 -9.49 -10.27
N SER A 63 12.58 -8.30 -10.17
CA SER A 63 14.00 -8.13 -9.87
C SER A 63 14.25 -7.71 -8.41
N GLU A 64 13.57 -8.36 -7.47
CA GLU A 64 14.02 -8.46 -6.07
C GLU A 64 14.12 -9.95 -5.71
N MET A 65 14.89 -10.70 -6.48
CA MET A 65 15.52 -11.90 -5.95
C MET A 65 16.73 -11.43 -5.14
N PRO A 66 16.84 -11.68 -3.82
CA PRO A 66 18.13 -11.65 -3.18
C PRO A 66 18.97 -12.74 -3.82
N GLU A 67 19.90 -12.33 -4.68
CA GLU A 67 20.96 -13.17 -5.19
C GLU A 67 21.68 -13.77 -3.97
N SER A 68 21.48 -15.06 -3.73
CA SER A 68 22.17 -15.81 -2.70
C SER A 68 23.68 -15.69 -2.94
N PRO A 69 24.48 -15.15 -2.02
CA PRO A 69 25.92 -15.33 -2.11
C PRO A 69 26.25 -16.67 -1.42
N SER A 70 26.34 -17.72 -2.21
CA SER A 70 27.34 -18.77 -2.00
C SER A 70 28.37 -18.59 -3.11
N PRO A 71 29.71 -18.76 -2.93
CA PRO A 71 30.40 -19.82 -2.16
C PRO A 71 31.62 -19.27 -1.33
N ILE A 72 32.44 -20.02 -0.58
CA ILE A 72 33.56 -20.94 -0.96
C ILE A 72 34.17 -21.53 0.35
N PRO A 73 34.76 -22.76 0.36
CA PRO A 73 35.05 -23.58 1.54
C PRO A 73 36.44 -23.36 2.17
N GLU A 74 36.58 -23.79 3.43
CA GLU A 74 37.87 -24.07 4.11
C GLU A 74 38.23 -25.57 4.06
#